data_AF-A0A260PXM2-F1
#
_entry.id   AF-A0A260PXM2-F1
#
_cell.length_a   1.000
_cell.length_b   1.000
_cell.length_c   1.000
_cell.angle_alpha   90.00
_cell.angle_beta   90.00
_cell.angle_gamma   90.00
#
_symmetry.space_group_name_H-M   'P 1'
#
loop_
_entity.id
_entity.type
_entity.pdbx_description
1 polymer ?
#
loop_
_entity_poly.entity_id
_entity_poly.type
_entity_poly.pdbx_seq_one_letter_code
_entity_poly.pdbx_strand_id
1 'polypeptide(L)' 'MDAGQALRISEPNDVQKALDNRAPIEQAKGILMAVHRIGPQAAFDMLAEQSQRTNRKLREIALDHVRWASAG' A
#
# COMPACT_ATOMS: atom_id res chain seq x y z
N MET A 1 3.27 28.55 -30.97
CA MET A 1 2.22 27.72 -30.37
C MET A 1 2.45 26.28 -30.83
N ASP A 2 2.98 25.43 -29.95
CA ASP A 2 2.59 24.02 -29.91
C ASP A 2 2.58 23.63 -28.42
N ALA A 3 1.38 23.69 -27.86
CA ALA A 3 1.09 23.25 -26.51
C ALA A 3 0.87 21.74 -26.58
N GLY A 4 1.81 20.94 -26.07
CA GLY A 4 1.60 19.49 -26.14
C GLY A 4 2.65 18.59 -25.52
N GLN A 5 3.70 19.12 -24.88
CA GLN A 5 4.69 18.23 -24.27
C GLN A 5 4.17 17.66 -22.94
N ALA A 6 3.66 16.44 -23.05
CA ALA A 6 3.82 15.37 -22.07
C ALA A 6 2.97 15.43 -20.79
N LEU A 7 1.65 15.25 -20.95
CA LEU A 7 0.96 14.33 -20.05
C LEU A 7 1.44 12.90 -20.41
N ARG A 8 2.64 12.52 -19.96
CA ARG A 8 3.10 11.13 -20.01
C ARG A 8 2.27 10.35 -18.97
N ILE A 9 1.04 10.04 -19.34
CA ILE A 9 0.42 8.82 -18.81
C ILE A 9 1.21 7.72 -19.48
N SER A 10 2.28 7.30 -18.79
CA SER A 10 3.10 6.18 -19.23
C SER A 10 2.19 4.95 -19.40
N GLU A 11 2.52 4.16 -20.42
CA GLU A 11 1.93 2.89 -20.84
C GLU A 11 1.03 2.22 -19.79
N PRO A 12 -0.11 1.59 -20.16
CA PRO A 12 -1.02 0.94 -19.21
C PRO A 12 -0.32 0.00 -18.20
N ASN A 13 0.84 -0.54 -18.57
CA ASN A 13 1.73 -1.33 -17.71
C ASN A 13 2.31 -0.55 -16.50
N ASP A 14 2.62 0.74 -16.61
CA ASP A 14 3.20 1.54 -15.53
C ASP A 14 2.15 1.97 -14.50
N VAL A 15 0.95 2.32 -14.96
CA VAL A 15 -0.21 2.54 -14.08
C VAL A 15 -0.55 1.23 -13.36
N GLN A 16 -0.62 0.11 -14.09
CA GLN A 16 -0.89 -1.20 -13.51
C GLN A 16 0.16 -1.58 -12.46
N LYS A 17 1.46 -1.44 -12.77
CA LYS A 17 2.55 -1.65 -11.80
C LYS A 17 2.46 -0.74 -10.58
N ALA A 18 2.09 0.53 -10.75
CA ALA A 18 1.91 1.45 -9.63
C ALA A 18 0.72 1.06 -8.74
N LEU A 19 -0.37 0.57 -9.33
CA LEU A 19 -1.54 0.05 -8.62
C LEU A 19 -1.21 -1.24 -7.88
N ASP A 20 -0.55 -2.20 -8.54
CA ASP A 20 -0.02 -3.44 -7.93
C ASP A 20 0.95 -3.15 -6.77
N ASN A 21 1.71 -2.06 -6.85
CA ASN A 21 2.63 -1.66 -5.79
C ASN A 21 1.94 -1.05 -4.56
N ARG A 22 0.79 -0.37 -4.74
CA ARG A 22 0.03 0.27 -3.64
C ARG A 22 -1.06 -0.61 -3.05
N ALA A 23 -1.56 -1.60 -3.79
CA ALA A 23 -2.67 -2.46 -3.37
C ALA A 23 -2.45 -3.15 -2.01
N PRO A 24 -1.27 -3.73 -1.69
CA PRO A 24 -1.07 -4.42 -0.41
C PRO A 24 -1.18 -3.49 0.80
N ILE A 25 -0.70 -2.24 0.69
CA ILE A 25 -0.69 -1.29 1.81
C ILE A 25 -2.12 -0.86 2.14
N GLU A 26 -2.92 -0.53 1.12
CA GLU A 26 -4.33 -0.15 1.34
C GLU A 26 -5.17 -1.32 1.87
N GLN A 27 -4.93 -2.55 1.38
CA GLN A 27 -5.57 -3.75 1.91
C GLN A 27 -5.20 -4.01 3.39
N ALA A 28 -3.90 -3.95 3.71
CA ALA A 28 -3.42 -4.12 5.08
C ALA A 28 -3.98 -3.04 6.02
N LYS A 29 -4.07 -1.79 5.58
CA LYS A 29 -4.74 -0.72 6.33
C LYS A 29 -6.20 -1.09 6.61
N GLY A 30 -6.96 -1.54 5.61
CA GLY A 30 -8.34 -1.99 5.79
C GLY A 30 -8.49 -3.12 6.81
N ILE A 31 -7.59 -4.11 6.78
CA ILE A 31 -7.53 -5.21 7.75
C ILE A 31 -7.28 -4.66 9.17
N LEU A 32 -6.24 -3.84 9.34
CA LEU A 32 -5.88 -3.27 10.65
C LEU A 32 -6.99 -2.35 11.20
N MET A 33 -7.65 -1.57 10.35
CA MET A 33 -8.82 -0.77 10.73
C MET A 33 -9.95 -1.67 11.26
N ALA A 34 -10.23 -2.78 10.58
CA ALA A 34 -11.29 -3.71 11.00
C ALA A 34 -10.95 -4.41 12.32
N VAL A 35 -9.71 -4.90 12.47
CA VAL A 35 -9.24 -5.66 13.64
C VAL A 35 -9.08 -4.78 14.87
N HIS A 36 -8.47 -3.60 14.72
CA HIS A 36 -8.14 -2.72 15.84
C HIS A 36 -9.17 -1.60 16.09
N ARG A 37 -10.18 -1.45 15.22
CA ARG A 37 -11.19 -0.38 15.28
C ARG A 37 -10.58 1.03 15.28
N ILE A 38 -9.58 1.22 14.42
CA ILE A 38 -8.84 2.48 14.27
C ILE A 38 -9.08 3.15 12.92
N GLY A 39 -8.73 4.43 12.83
CA GLY A 39 -8.76 5.19 11.59
C GLY A 39 -7.61 4.84 10.63
N PRO A 40 -7.70 5.27 9.36
CA PRO A 40 -6.72 4.93 8.32
C PRO A 40 -5.31 5.48 8.59
N GLN A 41 -5.20 6.63 9.27
CA GLN A 41 -3.90 7.20 9.65
C GLN A 41 -3.20 6.30 10.67
N ALA A 42 -3.88 5.96 11.76
CA ALA A 42 -3.33 5.06 12.79
C ALA A 42 -2.96 3.68 12.23
N ALA A 43 -3.76 3.15 11.29
CA ALA A 43 -3.43 1.88 10.62
C ALA A 43 -2.13 1.99 9.78
N PHE A 44 -1.94 3.11 9.06
CA PHE A 44 -0.69 3.34 8.34
C PHE A 44 0.50 3.52 9.29
N ASP A 45 0.31 4.27 10.39
CA ASP A 45 1.35 4.49 11.39
C ASP A 45 1.81 3.16 12.02
N MET A 46 0.90 2.23 12.28
CA MET A 46 1.25 0.88 12.76
C MET A 46 2.12 0.11 11.75
N LEU A 47 1.79 0.16 10.45
CA LEU A 47 2.61 -0.46 9.41
C LEU A 47 3.99 0.21 9.33
N ALA A 48 4.04 1.54 9.41
CA ALA A 48 5.27 2.31 9.35
C ALA A 48 6.17 2.04 10.56
N GLU A 49 5.61 1.99 11.76
CA GLU A 49 6.34 1.63 12.98
C GLU A 49 6.91 0.22 12.87
N GLN A 50 6.12 -0.77 12.43
CA GLN A 50 6.59 -2.13 12.21
C GLN A 50 7.72 -2.19 11.17
N SER A 51 7.59 -1.45 10.06
CA SER A 51 8.62 -1.35 9.02
C SER A 51 9.93 -0.79 9.57
N GLN A 52 9.87 0.31 10.34
CA GLN A 52 11.04 0.92 10.96
C GLN A 52 11.70 -0.01 11.99
N ARG A 53 10.90 -0.62 12.87
CA ARG A 53 11.40 -1.54 13.91
C ARG A 53 12.05 -2.80 13.34
N THR A 54 11.56 -3.27 12.19
CA THR A 54 12.05 -4.51 11.56
C THR A 54 13.05 -4.27 10.45
N ASN A 55 13.26 -3.02 10.04
CA ASN A 55 14.04 -2.64 8.85
C ASN A 55 13.59 -3.41 7.58
N ARG A 56 12.30 -3.69 7.47
CA ARG A 56 11.68 -4.34 6.30
C ARG A 56 10.89 -3.33 5.50
N LYS A 57 10.74 -3.56 4.20
CA LYS A 57 9.96 -2.64 3.36
C LYS A 57 8.50 -2.66 3.81
N LEU A 58 7.88 -1.49 3.93
CA LEU A 58 6.47 -1.33 4.32
C LEU A 58 5.52 -2.27 3.57
N ARG A 59 5.75 -2.46 2.26
CA ARG A 59 4.97 -3.38 1.42
C ARG A 59 5.06 -4.83 1.88
N GLU A 60 6.22 -5.29 2.31
CA GLU A 60 6.39 -6.68 2.77
C GLU A 60 5.63 -6.91 4.07
N ILE A 61 5.67 -5.94 4.99
CA ILE A 61 4.84 -5.95 6.20
C ILE A 61 3.36 -5.99 5.84
N ALA A 62 2.92 -5.14 4.91
CA ALA A 62 1.54 -5.11 4.46
C ALA A 62 1.08 -6.44 3.83
N LEU A 63 1.92 -7.08 3.01
CA LEU A 63 1.64 -8.40 2.45
C LEU A 63 1.48 -9.48 3.52
N ASP A 64 2.26 -9.42 4.61
CA ASP A 64 2.13 -10.38 5.71
C ASP A 64 0.74 -10.26 6.38
N HIS A 65 0.24 -9.04 6.58
CA HIS A 65 -1.12 -8.81 7.10
C HIS A 65 -2.21 -9.33 6.15
N VAL A 66 -2.07 -9.09 4.84
CA VAL A 66 -3.02 -9.59 3.82
C VAL A 66 -3.04 -11.11 3.78
N ARG A 67 -1.87 -11.76 3.85
CA ARG A 67 -1.75 -13.22 3.88
C ARG A 67 -2.37 -13.81 5.14
N TRP A 68 -2.10 -13.20 6.29
CA TRP A 68 -2.69 -13.61 7.56
C TRP A 68 -4.22 -13.57 7.52
N ALA A 69 -4.81 -12.49 7.00
CA ALA A 69 -6.26 -12.35 6.90
C ALA A 69 -6.91 -13.30 5.88
N SER A 70 -6.15 -13.79 4.89
CA SER A 70 -6.64 -14.72 3.86
C SER A 70 -6.51 -16.20 4.26
N ALA A 71 -5.80 -16.47 5.36
CA ALA A 71 -5.51 -17.82 5.85
C ALA A 71 -6.46 -18.27 6.98
N GLY A 72 -7.37 -17.40 7.43
CA GLY A 72 -8.46 -17.70 8.37
C GLY A 72 -9.81 -17.71 7.67
#